data_AF-A0A6L2Q0H4-F1
#
_entry.id   AF-A0A6L2Q0H4-F1
#
_cell.length_a   1.000
_cell.length_b   1.000
_cell.length_c   1.000
_cell.angle_alpha   90.00
_cell.angle_beta   90.00
_cell.angle_gamma   90.00
#
_symmetry.space_group_name_H-M   'P 1'
#
loop_
_entity.id
_entity.type
_entity.pdbx_description
1 polymer ?
#
loop_
_entity_poly.entity_id
_entity_poly.type
_entity_poly.pdbx_seq_one_letter_code
_entity_poly.pdbx_strand_id
1 'polypeptide(L)'
;MTFHVSALVKCLIWAVVFFNLLNGSLSRRVTRSHRFGYARNRQQLWHEHDKKCGGAYQSPIQIVRDRAIALALRAVEMVGYHDPLPGPLNLTNNGHSGTVHYKYLEHTKSTTSIRTKALRHAAV
;
A
#
# COMPACT_ATOMS: atom_id res chain seq x y z
N MET A 1 46.44 20.29 48.50
CA MET A 1 45.05 19.77 48.42
C MET A 1 44.46 19.82 46.99
N THR A 2 45.26 19.86 45.92
CA THR A 2 44.78 19.99 44.53
C THR A 2 44.76 18.66 43.75
N PHE A 3 45.62 17.71 44.12
CA PHE A 3 45.73 16.40 43.45
C PHE A 3 44.50 15.49 43.62
N HIS A 4 43.90 15.49 44.82
CA HIS A 4 42.70 14.68 45.09
C HIS A 4 41.47 15.16 44.32
N VAL A 5 41.31 16.48 44.12
CA VAL A 5 40.18 17.05 43.39
C VAL A 5 40.27 16.69 41.90
N SER A 6 41.47 16.71 41.32
CA SER A 6 41.67 16.34 39.90
C SER A 6 41.34 14.87 39.61
N ALA A 7 41.68 13.95 40.52
CA ALA A 7 41.38 12.53 40.37
C ALA A 7 39.86 12.26 40.43
N LEU A 8 39.15 12.93 41.35
CA LEU A 8 37.70 12.79 41.49
C LEU A 8 36.95 13.34 40.27
N VAL A 9 37.38 14.48 39.73
CA VAL A 9 36.80 15.07 38.51
C VAL A 9 36.98 14.14 37.31
N LYS A 10 38.17 13.54 37.14
CA LYS A 10 38.41 12.57 36.06
C LYS A 10 37.54 11.32 36.21
N CYS A 11 37.35 10.84 37.44
CA CYS A 11 36.52 9.68 37.73
C CYS A 11 35.03 9.94 37.41
N LEU A 12 34.53 11.12 37.76
CA LEU A 12 33.16 11.55 37.44
C LEU A 12 32.96 11.68 35.93
N ILE A 13 33.91 12.25 35.20
CA ILE A 13 33.85 12.36 33.74
C ILE A 13 33.80 10.96 33.11
N TRP A 14 34.66 10.05 33.54
CA TRP A 14 34.64 8.66 33.05
C TRP A 14 33.35 7.92 33.41
N ALA A 15 32.81 8.13 34.62
CA ALA A 15 31.53 7.53 35.03
C ALA A 15 30.36 8.04 34.18
N VAL A 16 30.31 9.35 33.88
CA VAL A 16 29.29 9.93 33.00
C VAL A 16 29.44 9.42 31.56
N VAL A 17 30.67 9.34 31.04
CA VAL A 17 30.92 8.77 29.69
C VAL A 17 30.49 7.30 29.64
N PHE A 18 30.85 6.50 30.65
CA PHE A 18 30.49 5.09 30.72
C PHE A 18 28.97 4.89 30.87
N PHE A 19 28.31 5.73 31.66
CA PHE A 19 26.85 5.72 31.81
C PHE A 19 26.15 6.11 30.49
N ASN A 20 26.67 7.07 29.73
CA ASN A 20 26.14 7.44 28.41
C ASN A 20 26.41 6.36 27.35
N LEU A 21 27.54 5.65 27.43
CA LEU A 21 27.86 4.52 26.55
C LEU A 21 26.99 3.30 26.84
N LEU A 22 26.69 3.01 28.11
CA LEU A 22 25.79 1.93 28.53
C LEU A 22 24.32 2.23 28.21
N ASN A 23 23.88 3.48 28.35
CA ASN A 23 22.52 3.91 28.00
C ASN A 23 22.39 4.32 26.52
N GLY A 24 23.48 4.26 25.76
CA GLY A 24 23.57 4.54 24.34
C GLY A 24 22.94 3.47 23.44
N SER A 25 21.99 2.67 23.95
CA SER A 25 21.05 1.98 23.07
C SER A 25 20.15 3.04 22.46
N LEU A 26 20.64 3.67 21.39
CA LEU A 26 19.84 4.38 20.43
C LEU A 26 18.79 3.37 19.96
N SER A 27 17.63 3.39 20.62
CA SER A 27 16.42 2.78 20.10
C SER A 27 16.14 3.54 18.82
N ARG A 28 16.79 3.11 17.73
CA ARG A 28 16.25 3.31 16.40
C ARG A 28 14.88 2.67 16.50
N ARG A 29 13.87 3.48 16.78
CA ARG A 29 12.53 3.23 16.28
C ARG A 29 12.67 3.24 14.77
N VAL A 30 13.18 2.12 14.23
CA VAL A 30 12.76 1.64 12.93
C VAL A 30 11.26 1.57 13.12
N THR A 31 10.56 2.58 12.62
CA THR A 31 9.13 2.46 12.43
C THR A 31 8.98 1.15 11.68
N ARG A 32 8.42 0.14 12.36
CA ARG A 32 8.00 -1.10 11.72
C ARG A 32 6.84 -0.70 10.80
N SER A 33 7.15 0.01 9.71
CA SER A 33 6.36 -0.11 8.51
C SER A 33 6.33 -1.61 8.26
N HIS A 34 5.16 -2.21 8.44
CA HIS A 34 4.96 -3.65 8.36
C HIS A 34 5.35 -4.10 6.95
N ARG A 35 6.64 -4.38 6.76
CA ARG A 35 7.21 -4.81 5.49
C ARG A 35 6.78 -6.25 5.28
N PHE A 36 5.70 -6.41 4.53
CA PHE A 36 5.32 -7.72 4.02
C PHE A 36 6.34 -8.17 2.97
N GLY A 37 6.53 -9.46 2.82
CA GLY A 37 7.40 -10.05 1.80
C GLY A 37 6.72 -11.20 1.09
N TYR A 38 7.06 -11.41 -0.19
CA TYR A 38 6.47 -12.46 -1.03
C TYR A 38 7.12 -13.84 -0.89
N ALA A 39 8.22 -13.96 -0.15
CA ALA A 39 8.76 -15.27 0.17
C ALA A 39 7.72 -16.08 0.96
N ARG A 40 7.57 -17.38 0.64
CA ARG A 40 6.51 -18.24 1.22
C ARG A 40 6.45 -18.18 2.75
N ASN A 41 7.62 -18.21 3.40
CA ASN A 41 7.76 -18.13 4.85
C ASN A 41 7.37 -16.76 5.44
N ARG A 42 7.30 -15.71 4.63
CA ARG A 42 6.83 -14.37 5.02
C ARG A 42 5.35 -14.17 4.72
N GLN A 43 4.87 -14.70 3.59
CA GLN A 43 3.46 -14.60 3.18
C GLN A 43 2.51 -15.22 4.19
N GLN A 44 2.87 -16.40 4.72
CA GLN A 44 2.09 -17.09 5.74
C GLN A 44 1.89 -16.24 7.01
N LEU A 45 2.78 -15.29 7.27
CA LEU A 45 2.75 -14.42 8.45
C LEU A 45 2.02 -13.08 8.22
N TRP A 46 1.53 -12.79 7.01
CA TRP A 46 0.85 -11.51 6.74
C TRP A 46 -0.35 -11.26 7.66
N HIS A 47 -1.06 -12.33 8.04
CA HIS A 47 -2.20 -12.28 8.95
C HIS A 47 -1.85 -11.77 10.37
N GLU A 48 -0.59 -11.89 10.79
CA GLU A 48 -0.10 -11.38 12.09
C GLU A 48 -0.09 -9.84 12.13
N HIS A 49 -0.01 -9.20 10.96
CA HIS A 49 0.06 -7.75 10.81
C HIS A 49 -1.23 -7.15 10.24
N ASP A 50 -1.90 -7.87 9.33
CA ASP A 50 -3.23 -7.54 8.85
C ASP A 50 -4.15 -8.76 8.94
N LYS A 51 -5.03 -8.75 9.95
CA LYS A 51 -5.95 -9.86 10.23
C LYS A 51 -6.79 -10.28 9.02
N LYS A 52 -7.06 -9.36 8.08
CA LYS A 52 -7.86 -9.67 6.89
C LYS A 52 -7.14 -10.66 5.95
N CYS A 53 -5.81 -10.74 5.98
CA CYS A 53 -5.03 -11.67 5.16
C CYS A 53 -5.24 -13.15 5.55
N GLY A 54 -5.76 -13.43 6.74
CA GLY A 54 -6.09 -14.80 7.19
C GLY A 54 -7.56 -15.21 6.99
N GLY A 55 -8.34 -14.42 6.24
CA GLY A 55 -9.77 -14.69 6.05
C GLY A 55 -10.07 -15.90 5.14
N ALA A 56 -11.32 -16.37 5.14
CA ALA A 56 -11.74 -17.48 4.28
C ALA A 56 -11.92 -17.09 2.79
N TYR A 57 -12.14 -15.80 2.51
CA TYR A 57 -12.43 -15.27 1.18
C TYR A 57 -11.24 -14.48 0.62
N GLN A 58 -10.08 -15.12 0.51
CA GLN A 58 -8.86 -14.50 -0.02
C GLN A 58 -8.73 -14.68 -1.54
N SER A 59 -7.91 -13.83 -2.15
CA SER A 59 -7.44 -13.97 -3.52
C SER A 59 -5.90 -14.11 -3.51
N PRO A 60 -5.28 -14.69 -4.55
CA PRO A 60 -5.90 -15.28 -5.75
C PRO A 60 -6.52 -16.66 -5.48
N ILE A 61 -7.38 -17.11 -6.41
CA ILE A 61 -7.95 -18.47 -6.42
C ILE A 61 -7.75 -19.14 -7.78
N GLN A 62 -7.72 -20.47 -7.80
CA GLN A 62 -7.79 -21.21 -9.05
C GLN A 62 -9.24 -21.21 -9.57
N ILE A 63 -9.47 -20.62 -10.74
CA ILE A 63 -10.76 -20.68 -11.42
C ILE A 63 -10.80 -21.96 -12.26
N VAL A 64 -11.77 -22.83 -11.98
CA VAL A 64 -11.95 -24.11 -12.67
C VAL A 64 -13.24 -24.03 -13.48
N ARG A 65 -13.10 -24.03 -14.81
CA ARG A 65 -14.20 -23.78 -15.76
C ARG A 65 -15.44 -24.63 -15.47
N ASP A 66 -15.25 -25.92 -15.25
CA ASP A 66 -16.37 -26.86 -15.08
C ASP A 66 -17.07 -26.71 -13.72
N ARG A 67 -16.52 -25.90 -12.80
CA ARG A 67 -17.14 -25.50 -11.53
C ARG A 67 -17.72 -24.07 -11.57
N ALA A 68 -17.56 -23.36 -12.68
CA ALA A 68 -18.08 -22.01 -12.84
C ALA A 68 -19.59 -22.04 -13.12
N ILE A 69 -20.33 -21.14 -12.49
CA ILE A 69 -21.78 -20.99 -12.70
C ILE A 69 -21.99 -19.90 -13.73
N ALA A 70 -22.65 -20.22 -14.83
CA ALA A 70 -23.02 -19.24 -15.85
C ALA A 70 -24.12 -18.31 -15.29
N LEU A 71 -23.85 -17.01 -15.33
CA LEU A 71 -24.79 -15.98 -14.93
C LEU A 71 -25.11 -15.11 -16.16
N ALA A 72 -26.39 -14.76 -16.32
CA ALA A 72 -26.81 -13.79 -17.32
C ALA A 72 -26.41 -12.37 -16.86
N LEU A 73 -25.16 -11.99 -17.14
CA LEU A 73 -24.60 -10.69 -16.80
C LEU A 73 -24.68 -9.75 -18.01
N ARG A 74 -24.88 -8.46 -17.76
CA ARG A 74 -24.74 -7.44 -18.81
C ARG A 74 -23.28 -7.39 -19.26
N ALA A 75 -23.06 -7.20 -20.55
CA ALA A 75 -21.73 -6.94 -21.09
C ALA A 75 -21.09 -5.73 -20.40
N VAL A 76 -19.79 -5.83 -20.11
CA VAL A 76 -19.01 -4.72 -19.54
C VAL A 76 -18.74 -3.70 -20.63
N GLU A 77 -19.06 -2.43 -20.39
CA GLU A 77 -18.80 -1.33 -21.31
C GLU A 77 -17.45 -0.68 -21.01
N MET A 78 -16.56 -0.67 -22.00
CA MET A 78 -15.20 -0.15 -21.88
C MET A 78 -15.12 1.29 -22.40
N VAL A 79 -15.74 2.23 -21.69
CA VAL A 79 -15.78 3.65 -22.09
C VAL A 79 -14.39 4.28 -21.97
N GLY A 80 -13.88 4.88 -23.05
CA GLY A 80 -12.59 5.59 -23.08
C GLY A 80 -11.33 4.71 -23.07
N TYR A 81 -11.46 3.38 -23.02
CA TYR A 81 -10.31 2.45 -23.05
C TYR A 81 -9.68 2.29 -24.43
N HIS A 82 -10.31 2.83 -25.46
CA HIS A 82 -9.73 2.93 -26.81
C HIS A 82 -8.82 4.16 -26.94
N ASP A 83 -8.95 5.14 -26.04
CA ASP A 83 -8.14 6.34 -26.06
C ASP A 83 -6.75 6.09 -25.43
N PRO A 84 -5.70 6.76 -25.91
CA PRO A 84 -4.40 6.72 -25.24
C PRO A 84 -4.50 7.22 -23.80
N LEU A 85 -3.75 6.59 -22.88
CA LEU A 85 -3.70 7.07 -21.50
C LEU A 85 -3.20 8.53 -21.45
N PRO A 86 -3.84 9.41 -20.66
CA PRO A 86 -3.46 10.81 -20.58
C PRO A 86 -2.07 10.95 -19.95
N GLY A 87 -1.20 11.69 -20.64
CA GLY A 87 0.15 11.98 -20.18
C GLY A 87 0.23 13.20 -19.25
N PRO A 88 1.34 13.36 -18.50
CA PRO A 88 2.45 12.41 -18.35
C PRO A 88 2.09 11.23 -17.42
N LEU A 89 2.55 10.02 -17.77
CA LEU A 89 2.42 8.83 -16.94
C LEU A 89 3.54 8.79 -15.89
N ASN A 90 3.19 8.52 -14.64
CA ASN A 90 4.16 8.33 -13.57
C ASN A 90 4.29 6.84 -13.23
N LEU A 91 5.44 6.26 -13.59
CA LEU A 91 5.76 4.87 -13.29
C LEU A 91 6.64 4.81 -12.04
N THR A 92 6.22 4.06 -11.03
CA THR A 92 6.95 3.92 -9.77
C THR A 92 7.23 2.45 -9.48
N ASN A 93 8.50 2.10 -9.26
CA ASN A 93 8.86 0.81 -8.68
C ASN A 93 8.85 0.94 -7.15
N ASN A 94 7.93 0.25 -6.48
CA ASN A 94 7.79 0.30 -5.03
C ASN A 94 8.54 -0.83 -4.29
N GLY A 95 9.36 -1.60 -5.01
CA GLY A 95 10.08 -2.78 -4.47
C GLY A 95 9.23 -4.05 -4.37
N HIS A 96 7.93 -3.97 -4.68
CA HIS A 96 6.99 -5.09 -4.69
C HIS A 96 6.29 -5.28 -6.04
N SER A 97 6.11 -4.20 -6.80
CA SER A 97 5.58 -4.17 -8.17
C SER A 97 5.96 -2.84 -8.85
N GLY A 98 5.72 -2.74 -10.16
CA GLY A 98 5.63 -1.46 -10.87
C GLY A 98 4.20 -0.92 -10.79
N THR A 99 4.02 0.31 -10.34
CA THR A 99 2.73 1.00 -10.33
C THR A 99 2.72 2.11 -11.38
N VAL A 100 1.64 2.20 -12.14
CA VAL A 100 1.41 3.29 -13.10
C VAL A 100 0.35 4.21 -12.51
N HIS A 101 0.70 5.48 -12.34
CA HIS A 101 -0.20 6.53 -11.93
C HIS A 101 -0.42 7.46 -13.11
N TYR A 102 -1.68 7.74 -13.40
CA TYR A 102 -2.08 8.71 -14.43
C TYR A 102 -3.15 9.63 -13.83
N LYS A 103 -3.20 10.88 -14.30
CA LYS A 103 -4.25 11.81 -13.92
C LYS A 103 -5.36 11.70 -14.94
N TYR A 104 -6.54 11.28 -14.51
CA TYR A 104 -7.72 11.43 -15.35
C TYR A 104 -7.92 12.94 -15.55
N LEU A 105 -7.83 13.39 -16.80
CA LEU A 105 -8.33 14.72 -17.12
C LEU A 105 -9.86 14.58 -17.06
N GLU A 106 -10.50 15.31 -16.15
CA GLU A 106 -11.95 15.49 -16.26
C GLU A 106 -12.19 16.12 -17.64
N HIS A 107 -12.59 15.30 -18.61
CA HIS A 107 -13.32 15.84 -19.75
C HIS A 107 -14.51 16.55 -19.12
N THR A 108 -14.53 17.87 -19.25
CA THR A 108 -15.63 18.75 -18.87
C THR A 108 -16.93 17.99 -19.01
N LYS A 109 -17.65 17.80 -17.91
CA LYS A 109 -18.97 17.18 -17.89
C LYS A 109 -19.75 17.75 -19.06
N SER A 110 -19.94 16.95 -20.11
CA SER A 110 -20.94 17.26 -21.11
C SER A 110 -22.25 17.18 -20.35
N THR A 111 -22.77 18.35 -20.01
CA THR A 111 -24.10 18.55 -19.48
C THR A 111 -25.08 18.00 -20.53
N THR A 112 -25.34 16.71 -20.47
CA THR A 112 -26.58 16.14 -21.01
C THR A 112 -27.03 15.12 -19.99
N SER A 113 -27.64 15.71 -18.96
CA SER A 113 -28.80 15.19 -18.25
C SER A 113 -29.26 13.85 -18.81
N ILE A 114 -29.07 12.80 -18.00
CA ILE A 114 -29.81 11.55 -18.07
C ILE A 114 -31.27 11.92 -17.80
N ARG A 115 -31.96 12.45 -18.82
CA ARG A 115 -33.40 12.66 -18.85
C ARG A 115 -33.81 12.62 -20.31
N THR A 116 -34.64 11.64 -20.65
CA THR A 116 -35.28 11.39 -21.95
C THR A 116 -34.47 10.66 -23.03
N LYS A 117 -34.15 9.39 -22.77
CA LYS A 117 -34.22 8.35 -23.81
C LYS A 117 -35.06 7.15 -23.34
N ALA A 118 -36.18 7.46 -22.72
CA ALA A 118 -37.29 6.53 -22.49
C ALA A 118 -38.52 7.16 -23.14
N LEU A 119 -38.85 6.72 -24.36
CA LEU A 119 -40.08 6.91 -25.14
C LEU A 119 -39.75 6.97 -26.64
N ARG A 120 -39.31 5.85 -27.21
CA ARG A 120 -39.53 5.51 -28.63
C ARG A 120 -39.53 4.00 -28.78
N HIS A 121 -40.48 3.31 -28.15
CA HIS A 121 -40.92 1.95 -28.49
C HIS A 121 -42.34 1.76 -27.93
N ALA A 122 -43.32 2.43 -28.53
CA ALA A 122 -44.75 2.13 -28.42
C ALA A 122 -45.50 2.96 -29.47
N ALA A 123 -45.42 2.52 -30.72
CA ALA A 123 -46.36 2.83 -31.80
C ALA A 123 -46.14 1.75 -32.88
N VAL A 124 -46.74 0.59 -32.65
CA VAL A 124 -47.26 -0.29 -33.70
C VAL A 124 -48.75 -0.01 -33.74
#